data_AF-A0A523HFI5-F1
#
_entry.id   AF-A0A523HFI5-F1
#
_cell.length_a   1.000
_cell.length_b   1.000
_cell.length_c   1.000
_cell.angle_alpha   90.00
_cell.angle_beta   90.00
_cell.angle_gamma   90.00
#
_symmetry.space_group_name_H-M   'P 1'
#
loop_
_entity.id
_entity.type
_entity.pdbx_description
1 polymer ?
#
loop_
_entity_poly.entity_id
_entity_poly.type
_entity_poly.pdbx_seq_one_letter_code
_entity_poly.pdbx_strand_id
1 'polypeptide(L)' 'MKLNLKSTDDFASRHIGPDEAEQKAMLAAIGIESLEALINETVP' A
#
# COMPACT_ATOMS: atom_id res chain seq x y z
N MET A 1 7.82 17.27 -29.18
CA MET A 1 7.97 17.01 -27.73
C MET A 1 6.59 16.65 -27.20
N LYS A 2 6.39 15.47 -26.58
CA LYS A 2 5.10 15.11 -25.98
C LYS A 2 5.10 15.59 -24.53
N LEU A 3 4.07 16.36 -24.15
CA LEU A 3 3.90 16.85 -22.79
C LEU A 3 3.30 15.74 -21.92
N ASN A 4 3.91 15.44 -20.78
CA ASN A 4 3.38 14.48 -19.81
C ASN A 4 2.42 15.21 -18.85
N LEU A 5 1.17 14.75 -18.79
CA LEU A 5 0.06 15.35 -18.02
C LEU A 5 -0.28 14.54 -16.77
N LYS A 6 0.55 13.58 -16.36
CA LYS A 6 0.33 12.83 -15.12
C LYS A 6 0.35 13.79 -13.92
N SER A 7 -0.61 13.62 -13.02
CA SER A 7 -0.61 14.33 -11.74
C SER A 7 0.72 14.05 -11.03
N THR A 8 1.42 15.10 -10.65
CA THR A 8 2.67 15.02 -9.88
C THR A 8 2.41 14.97 -8.38
N ASP A 9 1.17 15.28 -7.96
CA ASP A 9 0.80 15.21 -6.56
C ASP A 9 0.34 13.79 -6.22
N ASP A 10 1.24 13.04 -5.61
CA ASP A 10 0.95 11.78 -4.94
C ASP A 10 1.12 11.98 -3.44
N PHE A 11 0.04 12.38 -2.77
CA PHE A 11 0.00 12.59 -1.33
C PHE A 11 0.08 11.27 -0.56
N ALA A 12 -0.47 10.19 -1.12
CA ALA A 12 -0.57 8.91 -0.45
C ALA A 12 0.81 8.34 -0.10
N SER A 13 1.76 8.38 -1.02
CA SER A 13 3.14 7.91 -0.78
C SER A 13 3.93 8.77 0.22
N ARG A 14 3.48 10.01 0.51
CA ARG A 14 4.07 10.86 1.56
C ARG A 14 3.39 10.71 2.91
N HIS A 15 2.14 10.24 2.93
CA HIS A 15 1.30 10.16 4.12
C HIS A 15 1.26 8.75 4.71
N ILE A 16 1.23 7.74 3.85
CA ILE A 16 1.27 6.33 4.23
C ILE A 16 2.75 5.98 4.38
N GLY A 17 3.17 5.73 5.63
CA GLY A 17 4.57 5.45 5.96
C GLY A 17 5.09 4.19 5.28
N PRO A 18 4.47 3.02 5.50
CA PRO A 18 4.97 1.75 4.97
C PRO A 18 4.90 1.68 3.44
N ASP A 19 6.03 1.41 2.80
CA ASP A 19 6.07 1.08 1.37
C ASP A 19 5.60 -0.36 1.10
N GLU A 20 5.54 -0.77 -0.17
CA GLU A 20 5.07 -2.11 -0.56
C GLU A 20 5.92 -3.25 0.04
N ALA A 21 7.23 -3.06 0.17
CA ALA A 21 8.13 -4.07 0.71
C ALA A 21 7.97 -4.19 2.23
N GLU A 22 7.83 -3.06 2.91
CA GLU A 22 7.56 -2.99 4.35
C GLU A 22 6.19 -3.60 4.67
N GLN A 23 5.14 -3.27 3.90
CA GLN A 23 3.82 -3.87 4.06
C GLN A 23 3.87 -5.39 3.88
N LYS A 24 4.60 -5.89 2.88
CA LYS A 24 4.78 -7.33 2.67
C LYS A 24 5.49 -8.00 3.86
N ALA A 25 6.52 -7.35 4.41
CA ALA A 25 7.22 -7.85 5.60
C ALA A 25 6.30 -7.89 6.83
N MET A 26 5.49 -6.85 7.03
CA MET A 26 4.51 -6.78 8.13
C MET A 26 3.43 -7.87 8.00
N LEU A 27 2.86 -8.06 6.81
CA LEU A 27 1.87 -9.10 6.53
C LEU A 27 2.44 -10.50 6.77
N ALA A 28 3.68 -10.75 6.32
CA ALA A 28 4.36 -12.02 6.57
C ALA A 28 4.61 -12.28 8.07
N ALA A 29 4.92 -11.24 8.84
CA ALA A 29 5.14 -11.36 10.29
C ALA A 29 3.88 -11.78 11.05
N ILE A 30 2.69 -11.45 10.54
CA ILE A 30 1.40 -11.85 11.11
C ILE A 30 0.75 -13.03 10.38
N GLY A 31 1.42 -13.62 9.38
CA GLY A 31 0.95 -14.81 8.66
C GLY A 31 -0.19 -14.56 7.67
N ILE A 32 -0.39 -13.33 7.19
CA ILE A 32 -1.46 -12.96 6.26
C ILE A 32 -0.90 -12.77 4.84
N GLU A 33 -1.63 -13.22 3.83
CA GLU A 33 -1.15 -13.24 2.43
C GLU A 33 -1.32 -11.90 1.70
N SER A 34 -2.27 -11.05 2.13
CA SER A 34 -2.54 -9.77 1.49
C SER A 34 -3.25 -8.78 2.41
N LEU A 35 -3.20 -7.49 2.06
CA LEU A 35 -3.97 -6.45 2.75
C LEU A 35 -5.48 -6.71 2.67
N GLU A 36 -5.97 -7.25 1.56
CA GLU A 36 -7.40 -7.56 1.39
C GLU A 36 -7.84 -8.73 2.29
N ALA A 37 -7.01 -9.79 2.41
CA ALA A 37 -7.24 -10.86 3.37
C ALA A 37 -7.27 -10.32 4.81
N LEU A 38 -6.34 -9.43 5.17
CA LEU A 38 -6.33 -8.78 6.49
C LEU A 38 -7.64 -8.02 6.77
N ILE A 39 -8.14 -7.25 5.80
CA ILE A 39 -9.38 -6.48 5.94
C ILE A 39 -10.57 -7.42 6.13
N ASN A 40 -10.69 -8.46 5.30
CA ASN A 40 -11.79 -9.42 5.34
C ASN A 40 -11.83 -10.23 6.64
N GLU A 41 -10.68 -10.52 7.25
CA GLU A 41 -10.60 -11.21 8.54
C GLU A 41 -10.84 -10.30 9.74
N THR A 42 -10.73 -8.97 9.57
CA THR A 42 -10.82 -8.00 10.67
C THR A 42 -12.18 -7.32 10.77
N VAL A 43 -12.82 -7.02 9.63
CA VAL A 43 -14.06 -6.24 9.57
C VAL A 43 -15.28 -7.19 9.55
N PRO A 44 -16.22 -7.08 10.52
CA PRO A 44 -17.44 -7.90 10.56
C PRO A 44 -18.43 -7.65 9.41
#